data_AF-A0A6I0K5H8-F1
#
_entry.id   AF-A0A6I0K5H8-F1
#
_cell.length_a   1.000
_cell.length_b   1.000
_cell.length_c   1.000
_cell.angle_alpha   90.00
_cell.angle_beta   90.00
_cell.angle_gamma   90.00
#
_symmetry.space_group_name_H-M   'P 1'
#
loop_
_entity.id
_entity.type
_entity.pdbx_description
1 polymer ?
#
loop_
_entity_poly.entity_id
_entity_poly.type
_entity_poly.pdbx_seq_one_letter_code
_entity_poly.pdbx_strand_id
1 'polypeptide(L)'
;MRRATQLFGICWLLCLLAACGESHFMTDASYRSRVEQDFQQKKALMPQGELFTILDDASLSTYEQEALEFLYAYMPLADITDYPGEFHLMNIRASQRAAEEMPWGKTIPEDLFRHFVLPVRVNNEQLDSARVVFYKELKNRVKSLSLYDAILEVNHWCHEKAVYMPSDARTSSPLATVSTAYGR
;
A
#
# COMPACT_ATOMS: atom_id res chain seq x y z
N MET A 1 8.13 -48.56 26.15
CA MET A 1 7.91 -48.24 24.72
C MET A 1 6.66 -47.40 24.46
N ARG A 2 5.47 -47.72 25.01
CA ARG A 2 4.23 -46.93 24.81
C ARG A 2 4.27 -45.44 25.20
N ARG A 3 4.99 -45.07 26.28
CA ARG A 3 5.12 -43.67 26.73
C ARG A 3 5.97 -42.80 25.78
N ALA A 4 6.99 -43.37 25.13
CA ALA A 4 7.84 -42.65 24.18
C ALA A 4 7.09 -42.33 22.88
N THR A 5 6.27 -43.26 22.39
CA THR A 5 5.38 -43.02 21.24
C THR A 5 4.29 -41.98 21.50
N GLN A 6 3.80 -41.85 22.75
CA GLN A 6 2.84 -40.81 23.13
C GLN A 6 3.50 -39.42 23.20
N LEU A 7 4.71 -39.33 23.74
CA LEU A 7 5.49 -38.09 23.76
C LEU A 7 5.86 -37.59 22.35
N PHE A 8 6.23 -38.51 21.44
CA PHE A 8 6.47 -38.17 20.04
C PHE A 8 5.20 -37.68 19.32
N GLY A 9 4.04 -38.30 19.59
CA GLY A 9 2.75 -37.87 19.03
C GLY A 9 2.30 -36.49 19.53
N ILE A 10 2.56 -36.16 20.79
CA ILE A 10 2.24 -34.85 21.38
C ILE A 10 3.18 -33.76 20.83
N CYS A 11 4.48 -34.04 20.65
CA CYS A 11 5.39 -33.12 19.98
C CYS A 11 5.00 -32.86 18.52
N TRP A 12 4.55 -33.88 17.79
CA TRP A 12 4.07 -33.73 16.41
C TRP A 12 2.80 -32.87 16.33
N LEU A 13 1.85 -33.06 17.26
CA LEU A 13 0.66 -32.20 17.35
C LEU A 13 1.01 -30.74 17.72
N LEU A 14 1.99 -30.52 18.59
CA LEU A 14 2.48 -29.19 18.96
C LEU A 14 3.22 -28.50 17.80
N CYS A 15 3.97 -29.23 16.98
CA CYS A 15 4.58 -28.70 15.76
C CYS A 15 3.55 -28.35 14.68
N LEU A 16 2.44 -29.10 14.58
CA LEU A 16 1.33 -28.79 13.66
C LEU A 16 0.53 -27.55 14.09
N LEU A 17 0.48 -27.23 15.39
CA LEU A 17 -0.16 -26.03 15.93
C LEU A 17 0.75 -24.79 15.93
N ALA A 18 2.08 -24.98 15.81
CA ALA A 18 3.05 -23.89 15.64
C ALA A 18 3.14 -23.39 14.19
N ALA A 19 2.50 -24.07 13.22
CA ALA A 19 2.26 -23.56 11.89
C ALA A 19 1.09 -22.55 11.89
N CYS A 20 1.14 -21.57 12.79
CA CYS A 20 0.42 -20.31 12.59
C CYS A 20 1.07 -19.65 11.38
N GLY A 21 0.50 -19.88 10.19
CA GLY A 21 0.97 -19.25 8.98
C GLY A 21 1.00 -17.74 9.15
N GLU A 22 2.10 -17.10 8.75
CA GLU A 22 2.15 -15.65 8.69
C GLU A 22 0.99 -15.15 7.82
N SER A 23 0.31 -14.10 8.28
CA SER A 23 -0.72 -13.44 7.49
C SER A 23 -0.04 -12.70 6.34
N HIS A 24 -0.17 -13.23 5.13
CA HIS A 24 0.35 -12.61 3.91
C HIS A 24 -0.58 -11.50 3.40
N PHE A 25 0.00 -10.44 2.84
CA PHE A 25 -0.75 -9.37 2.17
C PHE A 25 -1.29 -9.84 0.82
N MET A 26 -0.52 -10.66 0.10
CA MET A 26 -0.98 -11.38 -1.09
C MET A 26 -1.34 -12.80 -0.70
N THR A 27 -2.64 -13.10 -0.53
CA THR A 27 -3.05 -14.42 -0.01
C THR A 27 -2.79 -15.57 -0.98
N ASP A 28 -2.91 -15.34 -2.29
CA ASP A 28 -2.56 -16.33 -3.32
C ASP A 28 -1.04 -16.51 -3.43
N ALA A 29 -0.54 -17.70 -3.06
CA ALA A 29 0.88 -18.02 -3.08
C ALA A 29 1.51 -18.02 -4.48
N SER A 30 0.75 -18.41 -5.51
CA SER A 30 1.23 -18.40 -6.90
C SER A 30 1.37 -16.97 -7.41
N TYR A 31 0.45 -16.09 -7.02
CA TYR A 31 0.52 -14.67 -7.32
C TYR A 31 1.70 -14.02 -6.60
N ARG A 32 1.83 -14.26 -5.29
CA ARG A 32 2.96 -13.76 -4.49
C ARG A 32 4.32 -14.17 -5.07
N SER A 33 4.47 -15.44 -5.46
CA SER A 33 5.69 -15.92 -6.12
C SER A 33 5.99 -15.23 -7.45
N ARG A 34 4.95 -14.84 -8.19
CA ARG A 34 5.10 -14.13 -9.47
C ARG A 34 5.55 -12.68 -9.25
N VAL A 35 4.97 -12.01 -8.26
CA VAL A 35 5.37 -10.65 -7.86
C VAL A 35 6.83 -10.64 -7.43
N GLU A 36 7.25 -11.60 -6.60
CA GLU A 36 8.64 -11.72 -6.18
C GLU A 36 9.58 -11.95 -7.37
N GLN A 37 9.21 -12.83 -8.31
CA GLN A 37 10.00 -13.02 -9.53
C GLN A 37 10.12 -11.74 -10.37
N ASP A 38 9.01 -11.03 -10.57
CA ASP A 38 8.97 -9.77 -11.33
C ASP A 38 9.80 -8.68 -10.66
N PHE A 39 9.75 -8.60 -9.33
CA PHE A 39 10.58 -7.71 -8.53
C PHE A 39 12.07 -8.03 -8.69
N GLN A 40 12.47 -9.29 -8.54
CA GLN A 40 13.87 -9.69 -8.71
C GLN A 40 14.38 -9.40 -10.13
N GLN A 41 13.55 -9.61 -11.15
CA GLN A 41 13.88 -9.24 -12.52
C GLN A 41 14.08 -7.72 -12.66
N LYS A 42 13.19 -6.90 -12.06
CA LYS A 42 13.35 -5.43 -12.05
C LYS A 42 14.65 -5.02 -11.36
N LYS A 43 14.94 -5.57 -10.18
CA LYS A 43 16.14 -5.30 -9.39
C LYS A 43 17.41 -5.63 -10.17
N ALA A 44 17.43 -6.76 -10.88
CA ALA A 44 18.57 -7.16 -11.72
C ALA A 44 18.82 -6.20 -12.90
N LEU A 45 17.78 -5.56 -13.44
CA LEU A 45 17.89 -4.55 -14.50
C LEU A 45 18.33 -3.17 -14.00
N MET A 46 18.29 -2.95 -12.68
CA MET A 46 18.62 -1.68 -12.04
C MET A 46 19.68 -1.87 -10.93
N PRO A 47 20.88 -2.38 -11.25
CA PRO A 47 21.86 -2.79 -10.25
C PRO A 47 22.61 -1.63 -9.58
N GLN A 48 22.39 -0.40 -10.04
CA GLN A 48 23.17 0.77 -9.60
C GLN A 48 22.42 1.55 -8.52
N GLY A 49 23.17 1.93 -7.49
CA GLY A 49 22.66 2.75 -6.38
C GLY A 49 21.86 1.95 -5.35
N GLU A 50 21.35 2.67 -4.36
CA GLU A 50 20.67 2.12 -3.19
C GLU A 50 19.14 2.07 -3.40
N LEU A 51 18.68 1.75 -4.61
CA LEU A 51 17.27 1.94 -5.03
C LEU A 51 16.26 1.05 -4.27
N PHE A 52 16.72 -0.09 -3.74
CA PHE A 52 15.87 -1.11 -3.14
C PHE A 52 16.26 -1.45 -1.69
N THR A 53 17.17 -0.69 -1.07
CA THR A 53 17.71 -1.01 0.27
C THR A 53 16.69 -0.93 1.40
N ILE A 54 15.56 -0.25 1.18
CA ILE A 54 14.46 -0.25 2.13
C ILE A 54 13.95 -1.67 2.43
N LEU A 55 14.04 -2.59 1.47
CA LEU A 55 13.65 -3.99 1.62
C LEU A 55 14.66 -4.83 2.44
N ASP A 56 15.82 -4.26 2.78
CA ASP A 56 16.81 -4.92 3.65
C ASP A 56 16.56 -4.59 5.14
N ASP A 57 15.57 -3.74 5.46
CA ASP A 57 15.20 -3.39 6.84
C ASP A 57 14.46 -4.55 7.52
N ALA A 58 15.13 -5.21 8.47
CA ALA A 58 14.59 -6.33 9.23
C ALA A 58 13.41 -5.96 10.15
N SER A 59 13.08 -4.68 10.31
CA SER A 59 11.90 -4.23 11.07
C SER A 59 10.61 -4.20 10.27
N LEU A 60 10.68 -4.41 8.95
CA LEU A 60 9.50 -4.50 8.10
C LEU A 60 8.62 -5.69 8.50
N SER A 61 7.33 -5.44 8.64
CA SER A 61 6.32 -6.48 8.75
C SER A 61 6.15 -7.21 7.41
N THR A 62 5.60 -8.43 7.45
CA THR A 62 5.25 -9.20 6.24
C THR A 62 4.39 -8.39 5.26
N TYR A 63 3.44 -7.59 5.77
CA TYR A 63 2.62 -6.70 4.93
C TYR A 63 3.47 -5.63 4.23
N GLU A 64 4.37 -4.95 4.96
CA GLU A 64 5.18 -3.88 4.39
C GLU A 64 6.18 -4.40 3.35
N GLN A 65 6.81 -5.55 3.64
CA GLN A 65 7.71 -6.24 2.72
C GLN A 65 7.00 -6.58 1.40
N GLU A 66 5.87 -7.29 1.47
CA GLU A 66 5.11 -7.71 0.29
C GLU A 66 4.51 -6.52 -0.48
N ALA A 67 4.08 -5.48 0.23
CA ALA A 67 3.57 -4.25 -0.38
C ALA A 67 4.68 -3.48 -1.13
N LEU A 68 5.88 -3.41 -0.56
CA LEU A 68 7.05 -2.80 -1.21
C LEU A 68 7.48 -3.61 -2.44
N GLU A 69 7.59 -4.94 -2.33
CA GLU A 69 7.90 -5.82 -3.46
C GLU A 69 6.91 -5.64 -4.61
N PHE A 70 5.61 -5.60 -4.29
CA PHE A 70 4.56 -5.32 -5.28
C PHE A 70 4.73 -3.95 -5.95
N LEU A 71 4.98 -2.88 -5.18
CA LEU A 71 5.23 -1.57 -5.77
C LEU A 71 6.47 -1.58 -6.65
N TYR A 72 7.61 -2.06 -6.18
CA TYR A 72 8.86 -2.04 -6.94
C TYR A 72 8.79 -2.91 -8.21
N ALA A 73 8.05 -4.02 -8.19
CA ALA A 73 7.82 -4.82 -9.38
C ALA A 73 7.11 -4.04 -10.50
N TYR A 74 6.11 -3.21 -10.15
CA TYR A 74 5.16 -2.67 -11.13
C TYR A 74 5.12 -1.15 -11.26
N MET A 75 5.72 -0.39 -10.36
CA MET A 75 5.71 1.08 -10.43
C MET A 75 6.63 1.62 -11.53
N PRO A 76 6.37 2.84 -12.02
CA PRO A 76 7.21 3.49 -13.02
C PRO A 76 8.66 3.64 -12.58
N LEU A 77 9.59 3.57 -13.54
CA LEU A 77 11.03 3.76 -13.29
C LEU A 77 11.32 5.10 -12.59
N ALA A 78 10.64 6.17 -13.00
CA ALA A 78 10.80 7.48 -12.38
C ALA A 78 10.43 7.47 -10.89
N ASP A 79 9.42 6.71 -10.48
CA ASP A 79 9.03 6.63 -9.08
C ASP A 79 10.03 5.84 -8.23
N ILE A 80 10.76 4.89 -8.84
CA ILE A 80 11.89 4.18 -8.22
C ILE A 80 13.08 5.12 -8.01
N THR A 81 13.39 5.97 -8.99
CA THR A 81 14.61 6.79 -8.97
C THR A 81 14.45 8.13 -8.27
N ASP A 82 13.27 8.73 -8.34
CA ASP A 82 13.04 10.12 -7.92
C ASP A 82 12.63 10.20 -6.42
N TYR A 83 12.28 9.07 -5.80
CA TYR A 83 11.77 9.01 -4.44
C TYR A 83 12.49 7.95 -3.59
N PRO A 84 12.82 8.26 -2.33
CA PRO A 84 13.46 7.32 -1.42
C PRO A 84 12.49 6.20 -0.99
N GLY A 85 13.00 5.04 -0.61
CA GLY A 85 12.18 3.91 -0.17
C GLY A 85 11.27 4.24 1.03
N GLU A 86 11.73 5.11 1.92
CA GLU A 86 10.97 5.61 3.07
C GLU A 86 9.71 6.39 2.65
N PHE A 87 9.74 7.07 1.50
CA PHE A 87 8.56 7.74 0.96
C PHE A 87 7.48 6.74 0.56
N HIS A 88 7.87 5.64 -0.09
CA HIS A 88 6.96 4.56 -0.47
C HIS A 88 6.42 3.84 0.77
N LEU A 89 7.30 3.50 1.72
CA LEU A 89 6.91 2.86 2.98
C LEU A 89 5.95 3.73 3.80
N MET A 90 6.18 5.04 3.89
CA MET A 90 5.25 5.97 4.53
C MET A 90 3.85 5.91 3.90
N ASN A 91 3.77 5.86 2.58
CA ASN A 91 2.52 5.78 1.84
C ASN A 91 1.82 4.42 1.99
N ILE A 92 2.58 3.32 2.06
CA ILE A 92 2.07 1.97 2.35
C ILE A 92 1.45 1.93 3.75
N ARG A 93 2.16 2.43 4.76
CA ARG A 93 1.67 2.53 6.15
C ARG A 93 0.40 3.38 6.24
N ALA A 94 0.34 4.48 5.49
CA ALA A 94 -0.85 5.32 5.45
C ALA A 94 -2.07 4.59 4.84
N SER A 95 -1.87 3.83 3.76
CA SER A 95 -2.94 3.01 3.16
C SER A 95 -3.41 1.89 4.11
N GLN A 96 -2.48 1.20 4.77
CA GLN A 96 -2.79 0.17 5.76
C GLN A 96 -3.63 0.74 6.91
N ARG A 97 -3.17 1.86 7.47
CA ARG A 97 -3.88 2.57 8.54
C ARG A 97 -5.30 2.94 8.14
N ALA A 98 -5.51 3.43 6.92
CA ALA A 98 -6.85 3.75 6.44
C ALA A 98 -7.72 2.49 6.33
N ALA A 99 -7.19 1.38 5.84
CA ALA A 99 -7.92 0.11 5.77
C ALA A 99 -8.27 -0.47 7.15
N GLU A 100 -7.41 -0.29 8.14
CA GLU A 100 -7.63 -0.78 9.50
C GLU A 100 -8.62 0.08 10.28
N GLU A 101 -8.54 1.40 10.13
CA GLU A 101 -9.33 2.34 10.93
C GLU A 101 -10.73 2.62 10.34
N MET A 102 -10.95 2.41 9.04
CA MET A 102 -12.25 2.67 8.39
C MET A 102 -13.18 1.45 8.48
N PRO A 103 -14.48 1.63 8.75
CA PRO A 103 -15.43 0.52 8.95
C PRO A 103 -15.56 -0.39 7.71
N TRP A 104 -15.36 0.17 6.52
CA TRP A 104 -15.40 -0.54 5.25
C TRP A 104 -14.02 -1.05 4.80
N GLY A 105 -12.92 -0.72 5.47
CA GLY A 105 -11.57 -0.98 4.97
C GLY A 105 -11.26 -2.48 4.82
N LYS A 106 -11.78 -3.32 5.72
CA LYS A 106 -11.65 -4.79 5.66
C LYS A 106 -12.54 -5.46 4.59
N THR A 107 -13.47 -4.71 4.00
CA THR A 107 -14.38 -5.24 2.96
C THR A 107 -13.83 -5.07 1.55
N ILE A 108 -12.76 -4.28 1.40
CA ILE A 108 -12.13 -4.03 0.12
C ILE A 108 -11.35 -5.29 -0.33
N PRO A 109 -11.65 -5.84 -1.52
CA PRO A 109 -10.88 -6.96 -2.08
C PRO A 109 -9.39 -6.65 -2.19
N GLU A 110 -8.55 -7.63 -1.87
CA GLU A 110 -7.09 -7.45 -1.85
C GLU A 110 -6.51 -7.07 -3.22
N ASP A 111 -7.09 -7.54 -4.33
CA ASP A 111 -6.69 -7.19 -5.69
C ASP A 111 -6.99 -5.73 -6.00
N LEU A 112 -8.17 -5.22 -5.63
CA LEU A 112 -8.52 -3.82 -5.78
C LEU A 112 -7.63 -2.93 -4.90
N PHE A 113 -7.37 -3.35 -3.66
CA PHE A 113 -6.49 -2.61 -2.77
C PHE A 113 -5.07 -2.49 -3.35
N ARG A 114 -4.49 -3.60 -3.82
CA ARG A 114 -3.17 -3.63 -4.44
C ARG A 114 -3.05 -2.74 -5.67
N HIS A 115 -4.05 -2.71 -6.55
CA HIS A 115 -3.93 -2.01 -7.83
C HIS A 115 -4.43 -0.57 -7.79
N PHE A 116 -5.32 -0.22 -6.87
CA PHE A 116 -5.99 1.09 -6.87
C PHE A 116 -5.84 1.90 -5.57
N VAL A 117 -5.32 1.30 -4.50
CA VAL A 117 -5.10 2.01 -3.22
C VAL A 117 -3.62 2.14 -2.88
N LEU A 118 -2.85 1.09 -3.14
CA LEU A 118 -1.44 1.03 -2.78
C LEU A 118 -0.57 1.96 -3.65
N PRO A 119 -0.68 1.97 -5.00
CA PRO A 119 0.07 2.87 -5.87
C PRO A 119 -0.19 4.33 -5.50
N VAL A 120 0.87 5.14 -5.44
CA VAL A 120 0.78 6.56 -5.04
C VAL A 120 0.35 7.42 -6.22
N ARG A 121 0.86 7.09 -7.40
CA ARG A 121 0.58 7.78 -8.66
C ARG A 121 -0.79 7.40 -9.21
N VAL A 122 -1.53 8.40 -9.67
CA VAL A 122 -2.78 8.24 -10.41
C VAL A 122 -2.57 8.52 -11.91
N ASN A 123 -1.80 9.56 -12.26
CA ASN A 123 -1.51 9.91 -13.66
C ASN A 123 -0.03 10.34 -13.84
N ASN A 124 0.25 11.57 -14.27
CA ASN A 124 1.60 12.08 -14.56
C ASN A 124 2.05 13.20 -13.61
N GLU A 125 1.40 13.30 -12.45
CA GLU A 125 1.70 14.29 -11.40
C GLU A 125 3.02 14.03 -10.68
N GLN A 126 3.58 15.04 -10.02
CA GLN A 126 4.62 14.79 -9.02
C GLN A 126 3.96 14.11 -7.81
N LEU A 127 4.54 13.03 -7.29
CA LEU A 127 4.09 12.44 -6.03
C LEU A 127 4.37 13.41 -4.87
N ASP A 128 3.44 13.45 -3.93
CA ASP A 128 3.53 14.25 -2.72
C ASP A 128 2.97 13.49 -1.51
N SER A 129 2.89 14.15 -0.35
CA SER A 129 2.41 13.54 0.90
C SER A 129 0.89 13.65 1.09
N ALA A 130 0.12 13.90 0.03
CA ALA A 130 -1.33 14.09 0.08
C ALA A 130 -2.06 12.99 0.87
N ARG A 131 -1.70 11.72 0.68
CA ARG A 131 -2.31 10.59 1.40
C ARG A 131 -2.25 10.77 2.92
N VAL A 132 -1.11 11.22 3.44
CA VAL A 132 -0.89 11.44 4.88
C VAL A 132 -1.60 12.71 5.36
N VAL A 133 -1.59 13.76 4.56
CA VAL A 133 -2.22 15.06 4.90
C VAL A 133 -3.74 14.92 4.88
N PHE A 134 -4.31 14.46 3.77
CA PHE A 134 -5.76 14.38 3.56
C PHE A 134 -6.43 13.37 4.48
N TYR A 135 -5.72 12.32 4.91
CA TYR A 135 -6.24 11.41 5.93
C TYR A 135 -6.68 12.15 7.20
N LYS A 136 -5.91 13.16 7.64
CA LYS A 136 -6.23 13.94 8.85
C LYS A 136 -7.50 14.76 8.69
N GLU A 137 -7.78 15.24 7.48
CA GLU A 137 -8.97 16.03 7.16
C GLU A 137 -10.21 15.14 6.95
N LEU A 138 -10.03 14.02 6.25
CA LEU A 138 -11.14 13.16 5.81
C LEU A 138 -11.58 12.16 6.87
N LYS A 139 -10.66 11.61 7.68
CA LYS A 139 -10.97 10.53 8.64
C LYS A 139 -12.23 10.80 9.46
N ASN A 140 -12.33 11.97 10.07
CA ASN A 140 -13.46 12.30 10.94
C ASN A 140 -14.76 12.56 10.18
N ARG A 141 -14.69 12.91 8.90
CA ARG A 141 -15.84 13.09 8.02
C ARG A 141 -16.44 11.74 7.61
N VAL A 142 -15.59 10.73 7.39
CA VAL A 142 -16.02 9.46 6.77
C VAL A 142 -16.14 8.26 7.72
N LYS A 143 -15.51 8.28 8.90
CA LYS A 143 -15.41 7.09 9.79
C LYS A 143 -16.75 6.52 10.28
N SER A 144 -17.83 7.30 10.25
CA SER A 144 -19.18 6.86 10.67
C SER A 144 -20.11 6.60 9.50
N LEU A 145 -19.62 6.67 8.28
CA LEU A 145 -20.42 6.54 7.06
C LEU A 145 -20.30 5.13 6.47
N SER A 146 -21.31 4.75 5.68
CA SER A 146 -21.20 3.59 4.78
C SER A 146 -20.11 3.86 3.73
N LEU A 147 -19.61 2.82 3.05
CA LEU A 147 -18.64 3.02 1.96
C LEU A 147 -19.18 3.96 0.87
N TYR A 148 -20.46 3.79 0.51
CA TYR A 148 -21.13 4.61 -0.48
C TYR A 148 -21.17 6.10 -0.05
N ASP A 149 -21.65 6.37 1.17
CA ASP A 149 -21.75 7.74 1.67
C ASP A 149 -20.37 8.36 1.92
N ALA A 150 -19.37 7.56 2.31
CA ALA A 150 -17.99 8.01 2.45
C ALA A 150 -17.40 8.49 1.11
N ILE A 151 -17.69 7.79 0.00
CA ILE A 151 -17.25 8.20 -1.34
C ILE A 151 -17.89 9.54 -1.72
N LEU A 152 -19.18 9.71 -1.47
CA LEU A 152 -19.88 10.98 -1.73
C LEU A 152 -19.31 12.12 -0.88
N GLU A 153 -19.02 11.85 0.40
CA GLU A 153 -18.43 12.82 1.32
C GLU A 153 -17.02 13.25 0.89
N VAL A 154 -16.20 12.33 0.40
CA VAL A 154 -14.90 12.67 -0.20
C VAL A 154 -15.08 13.54 -1.45
N ASN A 155 -16.06 13.25 -2.29
CA ASN A 155 -16.38 14.07 -3.46
C ASN A 155 -16.82 15.50 -3.07
N HIS A 156 -17.63 15.63 -2.01
CA HIS A 156 -18.00 16.94 -1.46
C HIS A 156 -16.79 17.68 -0.90
N TRP A 157 -15.90 17.02 -0.15
CA TRP A 157 -14.64 17.61 0.29
C TRP A 157 -13.78 18.08 -0.89
N CYS A 158 -13.66 17.29 -1.97
CA CYS A 158 -12.93 17.71 -3.18
C CYS A 158 -13.50 19.00 -3.78
N HIS A 159 -14.84 19.13 -3.81
CA HIS A 159 -15.50 20.35 -4.28
C HIS A 159 -15.22 21.58 -3.42
N GLU A 160 -14.95 21.40 -2.12
CA GLU A 160 -14.51 22.48 -1.23
C GLU A 160 -13.07 22.94 -1.50
N LYS A 161 -12.25 22.11 -2.18
CA LYS A 161 -10.82 22.33 -2.35
C LYS A 161 -10.41 22.94 -3.68
N ALA A 162 -11.15 22.69 -4.75
CA ALA A 162 -10.75 23.08 -6.09
C ALA A 162 -11.92 23.61 -6.92
N VAL A 163 -11.63 24.62 -7.73
CA VAL A 163 -12.52 25.15 -8.75
C VAL A 163 -12.04 24.73 -10.13
N TYR A 164 -12.98 24.64 -11.07
CA TYR A 164 -12.66 24.36 -12.46
C TYR A 164 -12.03 25.59 -13.13
N MET A 165 -10.76 25.48 -13.50
CA MET A 165 -9.98 26.53 -14.17
C MET A 165 -8.97 25.90 -15.13
N PRO A 166 -8.82 26.42 -16.37
CA PRO A 166 -7.78 25.97 -17.28
C PRO A 166 -6.39 26.07 -16.63
N SER A 167 -5.63 24.98 -16.71
CA SER A 167 -4.28 24.86 -16.15
C SER A 167 -3.34 24.20 -17.15
N ASP A 168 -2.10 23.94 -16.73
CA ASP A 168 -1.08 23.28 -17.55
C ASP A 168 -1.52 21.86 -18.01
N ALA A 169 -0.90 21.37 -19.08
CA ALA A 169 -1.15 20.03 -19.60
C ALA A 169 -0.74 18.92 -18.61
N ARG A 170 0.23 19.17 -17.73
CA ARG A 170 0.61 18.25 -16.66
C ARG A 170 -0.44 18.20 -15.56
N THR A 171 -0.73 17.01 -15.06
CA THR A 171 -1.58 16.85 -13.86
C THR A 171 -0.85 17.44 -12.65
N SER A 172 -1.48 18.39 -11.97
CA SER A 172 -0.98 18.93 -10.71
C SER A 172 -1.05 17.87 -9.61
N SER A 173 -0.07 17.86 -8.69
CA SER A 173 -0.14 16.97 -7.53
C SER A 173 -1.35 17.33 -6.65
N PRO A 174 -1.86 16.41 -5.82
CA PRO A 174 -3.04 16.71 -5.03
C PRO A 174 -2.83 17.87 -4.04
N LEU A 175 -1.66 17.98 -3.39
CA LEU A 175 -1.37 19.12 -2.51
C LEU A 175 -1.21 20.43 -3.28
N ALA A 176 -0.63 20.40 -4.49
CA ALA A 176 -0.55 21.58 -5.35
C ALA A 176 -1.95 22.05 -5.78
N THR A 177 -2.83 21.10 -6.11
CA THR A 177 -4.24 21.36 -6.45
C THR A 177 -4.96 22.04 -5.29
N VAL A 178 -4.85 21.50 -4.07
CA VAL A 178 -5.48 22.10 -2.88
C VAL A 178 -4.88 23.47 -2.54
N SER A 179 -3.58 23.67 -2.76
CA SER A 179 -2.88 24.92 -2.43
C SER A 179 -3.20 26.06 -3.40
N THR A 180 -3.44 25.73 -4.68
CA THR A 180 -3.79 26.70 -5.73
C THR A 180 -5.31 26.84 -5.92
N ALA A 181 -6.07 25.85 -5.47
CA ALA A 181 -7.48 25.65 -5.73
C ALA A 181 -7.85 25.52 -7.23
N TYR A 182 -6.88 25.27 -8.13
CA TYR A 182 -7.14 25.14 -9.57
C TYR A 182 -7.13 23.68 -10.01
N GLY A 183 -8.18 23.25 -10.72
CA GLY A 183 -8.28 21.93 -11.34
C GLY A 183 -8.95 22.01 -12.72
N ARG A 184 -8.73 21.00 -13.57
CA ARG A 184 -9.25 20.91 -14.94
C ARG A 184 -9.90 19.57 -15.22
#